data_AF-A0A354UU05-F1
#
_entry.id   AF-A0A354UU05-F1
#
_cell.length_a   1.000
_cell.length_b   1.000
_cell.length_c   1.000
_cell.angle_alpha   90.00
_cell.angle_beta   90.00
_cell.angle_gamma   90.00
#
_symmetry.space_group_name_H-M   'P 1'
#
loop_
_entity.id
_entity.type
_entity.pdbx_description
1 polymer ?
#
loop_
_entity_poly.entity_id
_entity_poly.type
_entity_poly.pdbx_seq_one_letter_code
_entity_poly.pdbx_strand_id
1 'polypeptide(L)'
;MRHILVCVKAVPVSTSVAVDGQLRLKREGAGLQWNIADESALEAALRLTDGNGRVTVLTMGPAKLAEPLSELLARGAGRAVLITDRLMAGADTHATARALAAAAEKLGAFDALFCGCKAI
;
A
#
# COMPACT_ATOMS: atom_id res chain seq x y z
N MET A 1 10.56 -18.24 12.10
CA MET A 1 10.53 -16.77 12.18
C MET A 1 9.28 -16.31 11.45
N ARG A 2 8.47 -15.39 12.02
CA ARG A 2 7.20 -14.96 11.40
C ARG A 2 7.48 -14.15 10.14
N HIS A 3 6.76 -14.40 9.05
CA HIS A 3 6.78 -13.61 7.82
C HIS A 3 5.39 -13.07 7.52
N ILE A 4 5.21 -11.76 7.67
CA ILE A 4 3.91 -11.08 7.50
C ILE A 4 3.94 -10.24 6.22
N LEU A 5 2.88 -10.37 5.40
CA LEU A 5 2.62 -9.48 4.28
C LEU A 5 1.72 -8.33 4.72
N VAL A 6 2.06 -7.11 4.34
CA VAL A 6 1.23 -5.92 4.61
C VAL A 6 0.86 -5.26 3.29
N CYS A 7 -0.43 -5.21 2.98
CA CYS A 7 -0.92 -4.44 1.84
C CYS A 7 -1.02 -2.96 2.22
N VAL A 8 -0.41 -2.10 1.40
CA VAL A 8 -0.37 -0.65 1.62
C VAL A 8 -0.82 0.08 0.37
N LYS A 9 -1.50 1.22 0.55
CA LYS A 9 -1.98 2.07 -0.53
C LYS A 9 -1.51 3.51 -0.36
N ALA A 10 -0.93 4.06 -1.43
CA ALA A 10 -0.73 5.49 -1.54
C ALA A 10 -2.06 6.17 -1.91
N VAL A 11 -2.43 7.18 -1.15
CA VAL A 11 -3.68 7.94 -1.29
C VAL A 11 -3.39 9.44 -1.41
N PRO A 12 -4.27 10.22 -2.05
CA PRO A 12 -4.14 11.68 -2.05
C PRO A 12 -4.16 12.23 -0.62
N VAL A 13 -3.34 13.25 -0.34
CA VAL A 13 -3.43 13.99 0.92
C VAL A 13 -4.81 14.64 0.99
N SER A 14 -5.65 14.24 1.95
CA SER A 14 -7.07 14.63 2.02
C SER A 14 -7.27 16.15 2.12
N THR A 15 -6.35 16.87 2.77
CA THR A 15 -6.38 18.34 2.89
C THR A 15 -6.05 19.08 1.59
N SER A 16 -5.52 18.37 0.58
CA SER A 16 -5.16 18.94 -0.73
C SER A 16 -6.27 18.81 -1.78
N VAL A 17 -7.41 18.21 -1.43
CA VAL A 17 -8.53 18.00 -2.36
C VAL A 17 -9.54 19.15 -2.20
N ALA A 18 -9.61 20.02 -3.21
CA ALA A 18 -10.58 21.10 -3.29
C ALA A 18 -11.62 20.84 -4.38
N VAL A 19 -12.79 21.46 -4.29
CA VAL A 19 -13.79 21.50 -5.37
C VAL A 19 -13.56 22.78 -6.19
N ASP A 20 -13.55 22.68 -7.51
CA ASP A 20 -13.46 23.84 -8.39
C ASP A 20 -14.81 24.56 -8.57
N GLY A 21 -14.81 25.67 -9.32
CA GLY A 21 -16.03 26.43 -9.63
C GLY A 21 -17.02 25.68 -10.54
N GLN A 22 -16.70 24.47 -10.97
CA GLN A 22 -17.50 23.61 -11.84
C GLN A 22 -17.94 22.32 -11.12
N LEU A 23 -17.84 22.29 -9.78
CA LEU A 23 -18.18 21.14 -8.93
C LEU A 23 -17.34 19.88 -9.19
N ARG A 24 -16.11 20.03 -9.70
CA ARG A 24 -15.15 18.93 -9.90
C ARG A 24 -14.08 18.94 -8.83
N LEU A 25 -13.55 17.76 -8.50
CA LEU A 25 -12.41 17.66 -7.58
C LEU A 25 -11.11 18.09 -8.29
N LYS A 26 -10.44 19.11 -7.76
CA LYS A 26 -9.07 19.46 -8.12
C LYS A 26 -8.12 18.42 -7.54
N ARG A 27 -7.51 17.62 -8.41
CA ARG A 27 -6.55 16.56 -8.07
C ARG A 27 -5.14 16.82 -8.60
N GLU A 28 -4.97 17.87 -9.41
CA GLU A 28 -3.67 18.30 -9.91
C GLU A 28 -2.83 18.89 -8.77
N GLY A 29 -1.60 18.42 -8.62
CA GLY A 29 -0.69 18.85 -7.55
C GLY A 29 -0.99 18.27 -6.16
N ALA A 30 -2.04 17.44 -6.01
CA ALA A 30 -2.30 16.75 -4.76
C ALA A 30 -1.14 15.77 -4.46
N GLY A 31 -0.49 15.99 -3.31
CA GLY A 31 0.53 15.08 -2.81
C GLY A 31 -0.03 13.69 -2.56
N LEU A 32 0.84 12.69 -2.54
CA LEU A 32 0.49 11.34 -2.11
C LEU A 32 1.07 11.09 -0.72
N GLN A 33 0.32 10.37 0.10
CA GLN A 33 0.76 9.84 1.38
C GLN A 33 0.40 8.35 1.48
N TRP A 34 1.03 7.63 2.38
CA TRP A 34 0.53 6.31 2.76
C TRP A 34 -0.79 6.46 3.52
N ASN A 35 -1.69 5.50 3.29
CA ASN A 35 -2.95 5.46 4.01
C ASN A 35 -2.71 5.15 5.50
N ILE A 36 -3.24 5.97 6.40
CA ILE A 36 -2.98 5.91 7.85
C ILE A 36 -3.39 4.56 8.46
N ALA A 37 -4.48 3.97 7.94
CA ALA A 37 -4.90 2.64 8.39
C ALA A 37 -3.89 1.55 8.00
N ASP A 38 -3.21 1.70 6.86
CA ASP A 38 -2.17 0.77 6.41
C ASP A 38 -0.86 0.99 7.20
N GLU A 39 -0.57 2.23 7.62
CA GLU A 39 0.55 2.52 8.53
C GLU A 39 0.35 1.82 9.89
N SER A 40 -0.89 1.82 10.40
CA SER A 40 -1.24 1.08 11.62
C SER A 40 -1.07 -0.44 11.43
N ALA A 41 -1.41 -0.96 10.26
CA ALA A 41 -1.22 -2.36 9.90
C ALA A 41 0.27 -2.74 9.80
N LEU A 42 1.10 -1.87 9.22
CA LEU A 42 2.55 -2.06 9.16
C LEU A 42 3.15 -2.09 10.57
N GLU A 43 2.79 -1.13 11.43
CA GLU A 43 3.28 -1.07 12.80
C GLU A 43 2.89 -2.31 13.60
N ALA A 44 1.64 -2.78 13.46
CA ALA A 44 1.20 -4.01 14.10
C ALA A 44 2.01 -5.23 13.63
N ALA A 45 2.32 -5.33 12.34
CA ALA A 45 3.14 -6.41 11.80
C ALA A 45 4.58 -6.36 12.36
N LEU A 46 5.20 -5.18 12.40
CA LEU A 46 6.54 -4.99 12.95
C LEU A 46 6.60 -5.40 14.42
N ARG A 47 5.66 -4.95 15.24
CA ARG A 47 5.55 -5.34 16.66
C ARG A 47 5.38 -6.84 16.85
N LEU A 48 4.55 -7.49 16.02
CA LEU A 48 4.35 -8.95 16.11
C LEU A 48 5.56 -9.76 15.66
N THR A 49 6.41 -9.21 14.79
CA THR A 49 7.67 -9.84 14.40
C THR A 49 8.79 -9.63 15.42
N ASP A 50 8.71 -8.60 16.26
CA ASP A 50 9.64 -8.30 17.37
C ASP A 50 11.12 -8.40 16.94
N GLY A 51 11.45 -7.88 15.75
CA GLY A 51 12.79 -7.94 15.15
C GLY A 51 13.27 -9.33 14.69
N ASN A 52 12.60 -10.40 15.13
CA ASN A 52 12.95 -11.80 14.85
C ASN A 52 12.13 -12.39 13.70
N GLY A 53 11.45 -11.55 12.93
CA GLY A 53 10.64 -11.92 11.78
C GLY A 53 10.89 -10.99 10.60
N ARG A 54 10.12 -11.20 9.52
CA ARG A 54 10.21 -10.43 8.29
C ARG A 54 8.86 -9.81 7.98
N VAL A 55 8.87 -8.53 7.64
CA VAL A 55 7.71 -7.85 7.06
C VAL A 55 7.97 -7.57 5.59
N THR A 56 7.02 -7.91 4.73
CA THR A 56 7.03 -7.51 3.32
C THR A 56 5.85 -6.59 3.07
N VAL A 57 6.09 -5.42 2.48
CA VAL A 57 5.02 -4.52 2.04
C VAL A 57 4.71 -4.74 0.57
N LEU A 58 3.43 -4.74 0.23
CA LEU A 58 2.92 -4.94 -1.12
C LEU A 58 1.97 -3.78 -1.47
N THR A 59 2.20 -3.17 -2.63
CA THR A 59 1.30 -2.12 -3.14
C THR A 59 1.02 -2.33 -4.63
N MET A 60 -0.17 -1.91 -5.05
CA MET A 60 -0.57 -1.84 -6.47
C MET A 60 -0.75 -0.38 -6.85
N GLY A 61 -0.03 0.07 -7.87
CA GLY A 61 -0.13 1.46 -8.29
C GLY A 61 0.85 1.85 -9.41
N PRO A 62 0.91 3.14 -9.74
CA PRO A 62 1.76 3.61 -10.83
C PRO A 62 3.26 3.47 -10.50
N ALA A 63 4.10 3.37 -11.54
CA ALA A 63 5.55 3.24 -11.42
C ALA A 63 6.22 4.31 -10.53
N LYS A 64 5.62 5.51 -10.41
CA LYS A 64 6.11 6.59 -9.52
C LYS A 64 6.11 6.22 -8.03
N LEU A 65 5.45 5.13 -7.62
CA LEU A 65 5.50 4.63 -6.24
C LEU A 65 6.79 3.87 -5.91
N ALA A 66 7.65 3.58 -6.89
CA ALA A 66 8.90 2.87 -6.66
C ALA A 66 9.82 3.59 -5.65
N GLU A 67 9.95 4.91 -5.76
CA GLU A 67 10.75 5.71 -4.84
C GLU A 67 10.09 5.88 -3.46
N PRO A 68 8.79 6.27 -3.34
CA PRO A 68 8.10 6.31 -2.05
C PRO A 68 8.17 5.03 -1.22
N LEU A 69 8.24 3.84 -1.86
CA LEU A 69 8.36 2.57 -1.13
C LEU A 69 9.63 2.46 -0.28
N SER A 70 10.68 3.22 -0.60
CA SER A 70 11.90 3.29 0.21
C SER A 70 11.64 3.81 1.64
N GLU A 71 10.61 4.64 1.81
CA GLU A 71 10.17 5.12 3.12
C GLU A 71 9.71 3.96 4.01
N LEU A 72 8.96 3.00 3.46
CA LEU A 72 8.48 1.84 4.21
C LEU A 72 9.61 0.88 4.56
N LEU A 73 10.62 0.77 3.70
CA LEU A 73 11.86 0.05 4.02
C LEU A 73 12.61 0.71 5.18
N ALA A 74 12.75 2.04 5.15
CA ALA A 74 13.38 2.81 6.22
C ALA A 74 12.64 2.69 7.56
N ARG A 75 11.31 2.50 7.53
CA ARG A 75 10.46 2.25 8.70
C ARG A 75 10.55 0.81 9.22
N GLY A 76 11.34 -0.08 8.60
CA GLY A 76 11.61 -1.43 9.08
C GLY A 76 11.01 -2.57 8.26
N ALA A 77 10.32 -2.29 7.15
CA ALA A 77 9.93 -3.37 6.23
C ALA A 77 11.19 -4.00 5.60
N GLY A 78 11.29 -5.32 5.64
CA GLY A 78 12.45 -6.04 5.08
C GLY A 78 12.39 -6.26 3.57
N ARG A 79 11.25 -5.96 2.93
CA ARG A 79 11.07 -6.00 1.47
C ARG A 79 9.87 -5.14 1.08
N ALA A 80 9.98 -4.46 -0.05
CA ALA A 80 8.88 -3.74 -0.68
C ALA A 80 8.62 -4.28 -2.08
N VAL A 81 7.36 -4.41 -2.46
CA VAL A 81 6.92 -4.92 -3.76
C VAL A 81 5.89 -3.98 -4.37
N LEU A 82 6.16 -3.54 -5.59
CA LEU A 82 5.24 -2.76 -6.42
C LEU A 82 4.67 -3.63 -7.53
N ILE A 83 3.35 -3.78 -7.56
CA ILE A 83 2.60 -4.25 -8.73
C ILE A 83 2.26 -3.02 -9.58
N THR A 84 2.80 -2.96 -10.79
CA THR A 84 2.55 -1.83 -11.71
C THR A 84 2.26 -2.34 -13.12
N ASP A 85 1.08 -2.03 -13.63
CA ASP A 85 0.70 -2.23 -15.03
C ASP A 85 -0.39 -1.21 -15.39
N ARG A 86 -0.37 -0.68 -16.62
CA ARG A 86 -1.41 0.24 -17.11
C ARG A 86 -2.78 -0.44 -17.19
N LEU A 87 -2.84 -1.76 -17.40
CA LEU A 87 -4.09 -2.53 -17.42
C LEU A 87 -4.83 -2.54 -16.08
N MET A 88 -4.16 -2.19 -14.98
CA MET A 88 -4.77 -2.08 -13.65
C MET A 88 -5.36 -0.70 -13.36
N ALA A 89 -5.19 0.27 -14.27
CA ALA A 89 -5.76 1.61 -14.11
C ALA A 89 -7.29 1.53 -14.11
N GLY A 90 -7.93 2.13 -13.10
CA GLY A 90 -9.39 2.09 -12.96
C GLY A 90 -9.96 0.80 -12.40
N ALA A 91 -9.12 -0.11 -11.90
CA ALA A 91 -9.56 -1.32 -11.21
C ALA A 91 -10.50 -1.00 -10.04
N ASP A 92 -11.58 -1.78 -9.92
CA ASP A 92 -12.46 -1.77 -8.76
C ASP A 92 -11.85 -2.60 -7.60
N THR A 93 -12.63 -2.82 -6.53
CA THR A 93 -12.19 -3.59 -5.38
C THR A 93 -11.96 -5.06 -5.70
N HIS A 94 -12.78 -5.67 -6.55
CA HIS A 94 -12.66 -7.08 -6.92
C HIS A 94 -11.40 -7.33 -7.76
N ALA A 95 -11.17 -6.51 -8.79
CA ALA A 95 -9.98 -6.58 -9.62
C ALA A 95 -8.70 -6.30 -8.80
N THR A 96 -8.73 -5.28 -7.92
CA THR A 96 -7.61 -4.98 -7.01
C THR A 96 -7.30 -6.15 -6.09
N ALA A 97 -8.32 -6.73 -5.45
CA ALA A 97 -8.15 -7.88 -4.54
C ALA A 97 -7.55 -9.10 -5.27
N ARG A 98 -8.02 -9.38 -6.49
CA ARG A 98 -7.44 -10.47 -7.32
C ARG A 98 -5.98 -10.24 -7.67
N ALA A 99 -5.60 -9.02 -8.03
CA ALA A 99 -4.20 -8.69 -8.34
C ALA A 99 -3.30 -8.84 -7.11
N LEU A 100 -3.73 -8.32 -5.95
CA LEU A 100 -3.00 -8.45 -4.69
C LEU A 100 -2.88 -9.90 -4.23
N ALA A 101 -3.95 -10.69 -4.33
CA ALA A 101 -3.95 -12.12 -3.98
C ALA A 101 -2.98 -12.92 -4.87
N ALA A 102 -3.05 -12.73 -6.20
CA ALA A 102 -2.14 -13.40 -7.13
C ALA A 102 -0.68 -13.01 -6.89
N ALA A 103 -0.41 -11.75 -6.53
CA ALA A 103 0.94 -11.32 -6.15
C ALA A 103 1.38 -11.94 -4.82
N ALA A 104 0.52 -12.01 -3.81
CA ALA A 104 0.81 -12.67 -2.54
C ALA A 104 1.18 -14.16 -2.76
N GLU A 105 0.38 -14.90 -3.53
CA GLU A 105 0.65 -16.29 -3.89
C GLU A 105 2.00 -16.45 -4.60
N LYS A 106 2.33 -15.55 -5.53
CA LYS A 106 3.61 -15.58 -6.26
C LYS A 106 4.82 -15.24 -5.37
N LEU A 107 4.64 -14.39 -4.36
CA LEU A 107 5.73 -13.96 -3.48
C LEU A 107 6.13 -15.02 -2.46
N GLY A 108 5.24 -15.96 -2.15
CA GLY A 108 5.51 -17.11 -1.31
C GLY A 108 4.50 -17.26 -0.17
N ALA A 109 4.82 -18.16 0.76
CA ALA A 109 4.01 -18.37 1.96
C ALA A 109 4.24 -17.26 2.98
N PHE A 110 3.15 -16.76 3.57
CA PHE A 110 3.15 -15.81 4.68
C PHE A 110 2.34 -16.40 5.83
N ASP A 111 2.75 -16.12 7.07
CA ASP A 111 2.01 -16.57 8.26
C ASP A 111 0.74 -15.76 8.50
N ALA A 112 0.74 -14.50 8.03
CA ALA A 112 -0.39 -13.59 8.11
C ALA A 112 -0.34 -12.53 7.00
N LEU A 113 -1.52 -11.98 6.68
CA LEU A 113 -1.69 -10.85 5.76
C LEU A 113 -2.48 -9.74 6.45
N PHE A 114 -1.90 -8.55 6.53
CA PHE A 114 -2.49 -7.39 7.17
C PHE A 114 -2.86 -6.32 6.13
N CYS A 115 -3.98 -5.64 6.36
CA CYS A 115 -4.47 -4.51 5.58
C CYS A 115 -5.01 -3.44 6.55
N GLY A 116 -5.02 -2.17 6.13
CA GLY A 116 -5.83 -1.17 6.80
C GLY A 116 -7.33 -1.44 6.64
N CYS A 117 -8.13 -0.89 7.55
CA CYS A 117 -9.59 -1.09 7.55
C CYS A 117 -10.31 -0.43 6.36
N LYS A 118 -9.75 0.65 5.82
CA LYS A 118 -10.21 1.36 4.61
C LYS A 118 -9.10 2.24 4.05
N ALA A 119 -9.22 2.61 2.77
CA ALA A 119 -8.44 3.69 2.16
C ALA A 119 -9.33 4.91 1.91
N ILE A 120 -8.75 6.11 1.99
CA ILE A 120 -9.44 7.40 1.82
C ILE A 120 -8.97 8.07 0.53
#